data_AF-A0A023B602-F1
#
_entry.id   AF-A0A023B602-F1
#
_cell.length_a   1.000
_cell.length_b   1.000
_cell.length_c   1.000
_cell.angle_alpha   90.00
_cell.angle_beta   90.00
_cell.angle_gamma   90.00
#
_symmetry.space_group_name_H-M   'P 1'
#
loop_
_entity.id
_entity.type
_entity.pdbx_description
1 polymer ?
#
loop_
_entity_poly.entity_id
_entity_poly.type
_entity_poly.pdbx_seq_one_letter_code
_entity_poly.pdbx_strand_id
1 'polypeptide(L)'
;MKTLRGSSPGTTFWLDGVLASLGGRVDLLGISSGEEPELPPVIEEPLISMTVGPAARAVWLYQTQPQICKYEGTAALVRDFKSLCQDALMTEPKPEPIYLRRVVEDYEQWTHAGISEVRGWLESDVWDYGKIRWLKQTHAWLAHRAMPDRIIQGYLFPEDMLPAQDGSSRMLGSPPGLACWAHYLRSEQTMTPQEQLKTLLVLCRWYPCLACPSVLDVHGTMRVNEQILSSLELLNRSLTIPDTELREIAAAAFYDTEAAATPEAGAAATHAAGVSGGAGQVDEVFQQTVADVAQFISTMKESLNTYWEQLSADANWKGVRRRDLIKDKIREVCGVPAIREWLESLVQRRYGHLRGRYREVYTACEGDFLVTYFSVAAARFPAAVFPVGSEVKIRSFADYRNRELRDRAWMEEVLVRGVTYVLRTLQEPEPEDFVMRLTRNERISFSIPLLQLHYSYAVAVDDLTEKVAFEQANEYANRAASILVDILTRRVTSSPRTRRLHDDPADEHGTRNKRLRSEHPNH
;
A
#
# COMPACT_ATOMS: atom_id res chain seq x y z
N MET A 1 39.08 17.67 17.87
CA MET A 1 39.96 16.65 17.23
C MET A 1 39.66 15.29 17.84
N LYS A 2 38.78 14.51 17.20
CA LYS A 2 38.57 13.08 17.46
C LYS A 2 38.70 12.39 16.10
N THR A 3 39.71 11.55 15.97
CA THR A 3 40.01 10.75 14.78
C THR A 3 39.03 9.58 14.69
N LEU A 4 38.12 9.62 13.71
CA LEU A 4 37.37 8.45 13.27
C LEU A 4 38.28 7.61 12.37
N ARG A 5 38.91 6.58 12.96
CA ARG A 5 39.48 5.45 12.21
C ARG A 5 38.41 4.38 12.08
N GLY A 6 38.14 3.95 10.85
CA GLY A 6 37.25 2.84 10.57
C GLY A 6 36.68 2.83 9.16
N SER A 7 37.49 3.10 8.14
CA SER A 7 37.09 2.82 6.75
C SER A 7 37.20 1.32 6.49
N SER A 8 36.06 0.71 6.16
CA SER A 8 35.91 -0.68 5.72
C SER A 8 36.84 -1.00 4.53
N PRO A 9 37.43 -2.21 4.43
CA PRO A 9 38.29 -2.63 3.30
C PRO A 9 37.54 -2.82 1.97
N GLY A 10 36.24 -2.49 1.89
CA GLY A 10 35.40 -2.73 0.72
C GLY A 10 35.64 -1.79 -0.46
N THR A 11 36.28 -0.64 -0.27
CA THR A 11 36.49 0.37 -1.33
C THR A 11 37.64 0.03 -2.29
N THR A 12 38.61 -0.78 -1.88
CA THR A 12 39.75 -1.16 -2.76
C THR A 12 39.41 -2.28 -3.75
N PHE A 13 38.41 -3.13 -3.46
CA PHE A 13 38.04 -4.24 -4.37
C PHE A 13 37.31 -3.79 -5.64
N TRP A 14 36.80 -2.55 -5.69
CA TRP A 14 35.95 -2.07 -6.79
C TRP A 14 36.74 -1.37 -7.91
N LEU A 15 37.85 -0.69 -7.57
CA LEU A 15 38.79 -0.16 -8.57
C LEU A 15 39.32 -1.27 -9.47
N ASP A 16 39.61 -2.45 -8.92
CA ASP A 16 40.05 -3.62 -9.68
C ASP A 16 38.96 -4.16 -10.63
N GLY A 17 37.68 -4.04 -10.26
CA GLY A 17 36.54 -4.46 -11.08
C GLY A 17 36.25 -3.52 -12.26
N VAL A 18 36.41 -2.22 -12.07
CA VAL A 18 36.25 -1.20 -13.13
C VAL A 18 37.46 -1.20 -14.07
N LEU A 19 38.66 -1.46 -13.56
CA LEU A 19 39.86 -1.64 -14.40
C LEU A 19 39.81 -2.94 -15.20
N ALA A 20 39.19 -4.01 -14.66
CA ALA A 20 38.99 -5.26 -15.38
C ALA A 20 37.96 -5.16 -16.53
N SER A 21 36.93 -4.31 -16.41
CA SER A 21 35.92 -4.12 -17.46
C SER A 21 36.38 -3.20 -18.60
N LEU A 22 37.41 -2.37 -18.37
CA LEU A 22 38.01 -1.47 -19.36
C LEU A 22 39.19 -2.07 -20.14
N GLY A 23 39.51 -3.35 -19.94
CA GLY A 23 40.39 -4.13 -20.81
C GLY A 23 41.86 -4.17 -20.38
N GLY A 24 42.23 -5.24 -19.69
CA GLY A 24 43.62 -5.63 -19.49
C GLY A 24 43.84 -6.43 -18.20
N ARG A 25 44.09 -7.74 -18.32
CA ARG A 25 44.73 -8.51 -17.24
C ARG A 25 46.14 -7.97 -17.07
N VAL A 26 46.40 -7.28 -15.96
CA VAL A 26 47.76 -6.96 -15.53
C VAL A 26 48.26 -8.14 -14.70
N ASP A 27 49.09 -8.99 -15.30
CA ASP A 27 49.90 -9.97 -14.56
C ASP A 27 50.91 -9.20 -13.70
N LEU A 28 50.60 -9.03 -12.41
CA LEU A 28 51.50 -8.47 -11.41
C LEU A 28 52.54 -9.50 -10.98
N LEU A 29 53.47 -9.85 -11.87
CA LEU A 29 54.68 -10.58 -11.51
C LEU A 29 55.90 -9.93 -12.17
N GLY A 30 56.60 -9.12 -11.38
CA GLY A 30 57.98 -8.71 -11.64
C GLY A 30 58.14 -7.23 -11.97
N ILE A 31 58.10 -6.36 -10.96
CA ILE A 31 58.64 -5.00 -11.10
C ILE A 31 59.95 -4.92 -10.33
N SER A 32 61.04 -4.93 -11.09
CA SER A 32 62.36 -4.53 -10.63
C SER A 32 62.38 -3.03 -10.34
N SER A 33 63.13 -2.63 -9.33
CA SER A 33 63.40 -1.24 -8.98
C SER A 33 64.11 -0.51 -10.12
N GLY A 34 63.37 0.27 -10.90
CA GLY A 34 63.92 1.15 -11.93
C GLY A 34 62.82 2.00 -12.54
N GLU A 35 62.91 3.31 -12.28
CA GLU A 35 62.08 4.40 -12.80
C GLU A 35 60.67 4.56 -12.17
N GLU A 36 60.47 5.74 -11.58
CA GLU A 36 59.16 6.22 -11.11
C GLU A 36 58.22 6.27 -12.33
N PRO A 37 57.14 5.48 -12.37
CA PRO A 37 56.21 5.54 -13.49
C PRO A 37 55.61 6.94 -13.55
N GLU A 38 55.79 7.63 -14.68
CA GLU A 38 55.07 8.87 -14.96
C GLU A 38 53.58 8.59 -14.76
N LEU A 39 52.98 9.25 -13.75
CA LEU A 39 51.56 9.13 -13.49
C LEU A 39 50.82 9.51 -14.77
N PRO A 40 49.87 8.69 -15.25
CA PRO A 40 49.12 9.02 -16.44
C PRO A 40 48.47 10.40 -16.27
N PRO A 41 48.39 11.21 -17.34
CA PRO A 41 47.81 12.53 -17.27
C PRO A 41 46.42 12.44 -16.63
N VAL A 42 46.17 13.30 -15.64
CA VAL A 42 44.87 13.42 -14.98
C VAL A 42 43.86 13.82 -16.05
N ILE A 43 43.05 12.88 -16.51
CA ILE A 43 41.96 13.14 -17.44
C ILE A 43 40.92 13.93 -16.66
N GLU A 44 40.80 15.23 -16.93
CA GLU A 44 39.73 16.05 -16.35
C GLU A 44 38.39 15.50 -16.84
N GLU A 45 37.60 14.96 -15.92
CA GLU A 45 36.26 14.49 -16.24
C GLU A 45 35.37 15.67 -16.69
N PRO A 46 34.58 15.50 -17.77
CA PRO A 46 33.70 16.56 -18.23
C PRO A 46 32.65 16.87 -17.16
N LEU A 47 32.62 18.13 -16.74
CA LEU A 47 31.54 18.67 -15.91
C LEU A 47 30.28 18.83 -16.78
N ILE A 48 29.19 18.24 -16.32
CA ILE A 48 27.87 18.41 -16.93
C ILE A 48 27.03 19.36 -16.07
N SER A 49 26.28 20.23 -16.74
CA SER A 49 25.25 21.06 -16.10
C SER A 49 23.87 20.50 -16.43
N MET A 50 23.13 20.15 -15.37
CA MET A 50 21.76 19.67 -15.45
C MET A 50 20.84 20.57 -14.65
N THR A 51 19.63 20.81 -15.13
CA THR A 51 18.60 21.60 -14.42
C THR A 51 17.45 20.68 -14.02
N VAL A 52 16.92 20.82 -12.80
CA VAL A 52 15.70 20.10 -12.38
C VAL A 52 14.55 20.50 -13.29
N GLY A 53 14.03 19.54 -14.06
CA GLY A 53 12.98 19.75 -15.03
C GLY A 53 11.61 19.98 -14.38
N PRO A 54 10.60 20.44 -15.17
CA PRO A 54 9.24 20.67 -14.66
C PRO A 54 8.60 19.41 -14.05
N ALA A 55 8.82 18.25 -14.68
CA ALA A 55 8.35 16.95 -14.20
C ALA A 55 8.92 16.61 -12.81
N ALA A 56 10.23 16.73 -12.64
CA ALA A 56 10.87 16.47 -11.34
C ALA A 56 10.39 17.45 -10.27
N ARG A 57 10.25 18.74 -10.63
CA ARG A 57 9.69 19.75 -9.74
C ARG A 57 8.27 19.42 -9.29
N ALA A 58 7.40 18.98 -10.19
CA ALA A 58 6.04 18.58 -9.84
C ALA A 58 6.02 17.46 -8.80
N VAL A 59 6.84 16.42 -8.99
CA VAL A 59 7.00 15.30 -8.03
C VAL A 59 7.42 15.81 -6.63
N TRP A 60 8.31 16.81 -6.58
CA TRP A 60 8.77 17.41 -5.32
C TRP A 60 7.73 18.30 -4.64
N LEU A 61 7.13 19.23 -5.37
CA LEU A 61 6.22 20.24 -4.81
C LEU A 61 4.92 19.68 -4.29
N TYR A 62 4.46 18.54 -4.84
CA TYR A 62 3.22 17.94 -4.38
C TYR A 62 3.30 17.41 -2.95
N GLN A 63 4.51 17.20 -2.41
CA GLN A 63 4.66 16.73 -1.03
C GLN A 63 4.64 17.83 0.02
N THR A 64 5.00 19.06 -0.33
CA THR A 64 5.21 20.17 0.62
C THR A 64 3.93 20.82 1.17
N GLN A 65 2.79 20.11 1.13
CA GLN A 65 1.53 20.63 1.67
C GLN A 65 1.59 20.84 3.19
N PRO A 66 0.85 21.83 3.72
CA PRO A 66 0.94 22.24 5.11
C PRO A 66 0.57 21.09 6.07
N GLN A 67 1.51 20.77 6.96
CA GLN A 67 1.29 19.80 8.03
C GLN A 67 0.15 20.29 8.93
N ILE A 68 -0.88 19.46 9.12
CA ILE A 68 -2.02 19.70 10.01
C ILE A 68 -1.55 20.09 11.43
N CYS A 69 -0.38 19.63 11.84
CA CYS A 69 0.29 19.96 13.10
C CYS A 69 0.67 21.44 13.26
N LYS A 70 0.84 22.20 12.17
CA LYS A 70 1.27 23.61 12.20
C LYS A 70 0.11 24.60 12.37
N TYR A 71 -1.13 24.11 12.42
CA TYR A 71 -2.31 24.97 12.56
C TYR A 71 -2.68 25.21 14.03
N GLU A 72 -2.58 26.47 14.45
CA GLU A 72 -2.98 26.92 15.79
C GLU A 72 -4.48 27.27 15.88
N GLY A 73 -5.12 27.66 14.76
CA GLY A 73 -6.53 28.07 14.71
C GLY A 73 -7.50 26.94 14.34
N THR A 74 -8.54 26.73 15.16
CA THR A 74 -9.45 25.58 15.02
C THR A 74 -10.41 25.68 13.83
N ALA A 75 -11.15 26.77 13.70
CA ALA A 75 -12.11 26.95 12.61
C ALA A 75 -11.44 27.11 11.23
N ALA A 76 -10.26 27.73 11.19
CA ALA A 76 -9.46 27.85 9.97
C ALA A 76 -8.96 26.49 9.50
N LEU A 77 -8.44 25.65 10.41
CA LEU A 77 -7.98 24.30 10.08
C LEU A 77 -9.11 23.43 9.50
N VAL A 78 -10.31 23.44 10.08
CA VAL A 78 -11.43 22.65 9.53
C VAL A 78 -11.86 23.19 8.17
N ARG A 79 -11.85 24.51 7.97
CA ARG A 79 -12.16 25.11 6.67
C ARG A 79 -11.10 24.76 5.63
N ASP A 80 -9.83 24.85 5.96
CA ASP A 80 -8.72 24.52 5.07
C ASP A 80 -8.69 23.03 4.77
N PHE A 81 -8.95 22.18 5.76
CA PHE A 81 -9.08 20.74 5.58
C PHE A 81 -10.28 20.39 4.69
N LYS A 82 -11.43 21.04 4.89
CA LYS A 82 -12.58 20.93 3.99
C LYS A 82 -12.26 21.41 2.59
N SER A 83 -11.54 22.53 2.45
CA SER A 83 -11.08 23.05 1.14
C SER A 83 -10.16 22.04 0.47
N LEU A 84 -9.15 21.51 1.16
CA LEU A 84 -8.25 20.49 0.60
C LEU A 84 -9.01 19.25 0.14
N CYS A 85 -10.00 18.82 0.92
CA CYS A 85 -10.85 17.70 0.54
C CYS A 85 -11.75 18.07 -0.67
N GLN A 86 -12.32 19.27 -0.70
CA GLN A 86 -13.19 19.73 -1.78
C GLN A 86 -12.41 20.03 -3.08
N ASP A 87 -11.19 20.52 -2.98
CA ASP A 87 -10.26 20.74 -4.10
C ASP A 87 -9.91 19.39 -4.75
N ALA A 88 -9.83 18.31 -3.96
CA ALA A 88 -9.72 16.95 -4.50
C ALA A 88 -10.94 16.50 -5.32
N LEU A 89 -12.12 17.13 -5.17
CA LEU A 89 -13.31 16.87 -6.02
C LEU A 89 -13.39 17.78 -7.24
N MET A 90 -13.12 19.07 -7.04
CA MET A 90 -13.49 20.12 -8.00
C MET A 90 -12.41 20.38 -9.03
N THR A 91 -11.17 20.00 -8.72
CA THR A 91 -10.10 20.01 -9.70
C THR A 91 -10.15 18.66 -10.38
N GLU A 92 -10.83 18.53 -11.53
CA GLU A 92 -10.24 17.67 -12.56
C GLU A 92 -8.83 18.22 -12.73
N PRO A 93 -7.78 17.53 -12.25
CA PRO A 93 -6.48 18.12 -12.35
C PRO A 93 -6.23 18.24 -13.83
N LYS A 94 -6.02 19.48 -14.26
CA LYS A 94 -5.57 19.78 -15.61
C LYS A 94 -4.44 18.79 -15.89
N PRO A 95 -4.38 18.18 -17.09
CA PRO A 95 -3.28 17.31 -17.45
C PRO A 95 -1.98 18.10 -17.37
N GLU A 96 -1.40 18.14 -16.18
CA GLU A 96 -0.02 18.43 -15.94
C GLU A 96 0.78 17.30 -16.60
N PRO A 97 2.06 17.51 -16.91
CA PRO A 97 2.85 16.50 -17.62
C PRO A 97 2.87 15.12 -16.93
N ILE A 98 2.52 15.04 -15.64
CA ILE A 98 2.51 13.82 -14.83
C ILE A 98 1.30 13.84 -13.88
N TYR A 99 0.48 12.79 -13.91
CA TYR A 99 -0.40 12.48 -12.79
C TYR A 99 0.45 11.88 -11.68
N LEU A 100 0.40 12.43 -10.47
CA LEU A 100 1.14 11.91 -9.33
C LEU A 100 0.25 10.96 -8.54
N ARG A 101 0.83 9.87 -8.03
CA ARG A 101 0.11 8.85 -7.26
C ARG A 101 -0.71 9.47 -6.14
N ARG A 102 -0.12 10.36 -5.33
CA ARG A 102 -0.83 10.94 -4.17
C ARG A 102 -2.06 11.76 -4.59
N VAL A 103 -2.01 12.47 -5.73
CA VAL A 103 -3.21 13.12 -6.32
C VAL A 103 -4.29 12.09 -6.57
N VAL A 104 -3.90 10.96 -7.18
CA VAL A 104 -4.83 9.87 -7.47
C VAL A 104 -5.38 9.23 -6.21
N GLU A 105 -4.54 8.98 -5.20
CA GLU A 105 -5.04 8.40 -3.95
C GLU A 105 -5.97 9.35 -3.21
N ASP A 106 -5.63 10.64 -3.12
CA ASP A 106 -6.47 11.65 -2.46
C ASP A 106 -7.80 11.81 -3.21
N TYR A 107 -7.76 11.84 -4.55
CA TYR A 107 -8.97 11.81 -5.38
C TYR A 107 -9.80 10.56 -5.12
N GLU A 108 -9.22 9.35 -5.25
CA GLU A 108 -9.94 8.08 -5.06
C GLU A 108 -10.54 7.95 -3.67
N GLN A 109 -9.77 8.30 -2.63
CA GLN A 109 -10.21 8.31 -1.24
C GLN A 109 -11.42 9.20 -1.11
N TRP A 110 -11.31 10.40 -1.66
CA TRP A 110 -12.33 11.40 -1.47
C TRP A 110 -13.56 11.21 -2.34
N THR A 111 -13.45 10.61 -3.54
CA THR A 111 -14.59 10.31 -4.43
C THR A 111 -15.27 8.98 -4.14
N HIS A 112 -14.71 8.16 -3.24
CA HIS A 112 -15.22 6.83 -2.95
C HIS A 112 -16.69 6.86 -2.48
N ALA A 113 -17.54 5.99 -3.01
CA ALA A 113 -18.97 5.99 -2.62
C ALA A 113 -19.16 5.76 -1.09
N GLY A 114 -18.31 4.91 -0.50
CA GLY A 114 -18.30 4.65 0.95
C GLY A 114 -17.78 5.80 1.84
N ILE A 115 -17.40 6.96 1.29
CA ILE A 115 -16.95 8.11 2.08
C ILE A 115 -18.08 9.10 2.42
N SER A 116 -19.30 8.84 1.98
CA SER A 116 -20.47 9.70 2.25
C SER A 116 -20.67 9.96 3.75
N GLU A 117 -20.45 8.95 4.60
CA GLU A 117 -20.52 9.08 6.06
C GLU A 117 -19.43 9.98 6.64
N VAL A 118 -18.20 9.89 6.12
CA VAL A 118 -17.08 10.74 6.54
C VAL A 118 -17.34 12.19 6.13
N ARG A 119 -17.87 12.42 4.92
CA ARG A 119 -18.30 13.75 4.46
C ARG A 119 -19.42 14.29 5.33
N GLY A 120 -20.46 13.51 5.56
CA GLY A 120 -21.56 13.87 6.45
C GLY A 120 -21.10 14.20 7.87
N TRP A 121 -20.12 13.46 8.40
CA TRP A 121 -19.49 13.80 9.67
C TRP A 121 -18.75 15.14 9.62
N LEU A 122 -17.91 15.38 8.61
CA LEU A 122 -17.19 16.63 8.46
C LEU A 122 -18.13 17.84 8.26
N GLU A 123 -19.26 17.62 7.60
CA GLU A 123 -20.30 18.62 7.33
C GLU A 123 -21.26 18.83 8.50
N SER A 124 -21.43 17.84 9.39
CA SER A 124 -22.38 17.90 10.52
C SER A 124 -22.13 19.08 11.48
N ASP A 125 -23.17 19.45 12.24
CA ASP A 125 -23.09 20.49 13.28
C ASP A 125 -22.30 20.06 14.55
N VAL A 126 -21.62 18.90 14.50
CA VAL A 126 -20.66 18.53 15.55
C VAL A 126 -19.62 19.65 15.65
N TRP A 127 -19.42 20.15 16.87
CA TRP A 127 -18.54 21.28 17.14
C TRP A 127 -17.17 21.05 16.50
N ASP A 128 -16.67 22.01 15.73
CA ASP A 128 -15.39 21.92 15.02
C ASP A 128 -14.24 21.48 15.94
N TYR A 129 -14.29 21.92 17.21
CA TYR A 129 -13.36 21.49 18.24
C TYR A 129 -13.31 19.96 18.43
N GLY A 130 -14.46 19.29 18.43
CA GLY A 130 -14.55 17.83 18.54
C GLY A 130 -13.93 17.13 17.33
N LYS A 131 -14.18 17.62 16.11
CA LYS A 131 -13.61 17.05 14.88
C LYS A 131 -12.10 17.19 14.86
N ILE A 132 -11.58 18.37 15.18
CA ILE A 132 -10.14 18.65 15.23
C ILE A 132 -9.47 17.80 16.29
N ARG A 133 -10.10 17.64 17.47
CA ARG A 133 -9.56 16.78 18.52
C ARG A 133 -9.38 15.36 18.00
N TRP A 134 -10.38 14.80 17.32
CA TRP A 134 -10.29 13.47 16.72
C TRP A 134 -9.24 13.38 15.62
N LEU A 135 -9.17 14.36 14.70
CA LEU A 135 -8.14 14.41 13.66
C LEU A 135 -6.73 14.48 14.26
N LYS A 136 -6.50 15.32 15.28
CA LYS A 136 -5.22 15.44 15.99
C LYS A 136 -4.86 14.16 16.75
N GLN A 137 -5.83 13.55 17.44
CA GLN A 137 -5.64 12.28 18.14
C GLN A 137 -5.30 11.15 17.16
N THR A 138 -6.00 11.09 16.03
CA THR A 138 -5.73 10.13 14.97
C THR A 138 -4.34 10.37 14.41
N HIS A 139 -3.98 11.60 14.04
CA HIS A 139 -2.63 11.93 13.56
C HIS A 139 -1.55 11.51 14.57
N ALA A 140 -1.73 11.80 15.86
CA ALA A 140 -0.80 11.38 16.91
C ALA A 140 -0.70 9.85 17.04
N TRP A 141 -1.83 9.15 16.95
CA TRP A 141 -1.88 7.69 16.96
C TRP A 141 -1.15 7.08 15.76
N LEU A 142 -1.35 7.65 14.57
CA LEU A 142 -0.67 7.25 13.34
C LEU A 142 0.83 7.53 13.41
N ALA A 143 1.22 8.72 13.87
CA ALA A 143 2.63 9.09 14.03
C ALA A 143 3.35 8.20 15.06
N HIS A 144 2.68 7.79 16.13
CA HIS A 144 3.25 6.84 17.09
C HIS A 144 3.44 5.43 16.51
N ARG A 145 2.62 5.06 15.53
CA ARG A 145 2.71 3.77 14.83
C ARG A 145 3.64 3.80 13.61
N ALA A 146 4.03 4.99 13.16
CA ALA A 146 4.99 5.15 12.09
C ALA A 146 6.35 4.56 12.50
N MET A 147 6.91 3.71 11.64
CA MET A 147 8.29 3.22 11.78
C MET A 147 9.31 4.38 11.86
N PRO A 148 10.42 4.22 12.61
CA PRO A 148 11.36 5.30 12.93
C PRO A 148 12.10 5.90 11.71
N ASP A 149 12.80 7.00 11.97
CA ASP A 149 13.59 7.81 11.04
C ASP A 149 14.39 7.01 10.00
N ARG A 150 14.45 7.54 8.77
CA ARG A 150 15.05 6.85 7.63
C ARG A 150 16.42 7.39 7.29
N ILE A 151 17.35 6.47 7.05
CA ILE A 151 18.72 6.77 6.67
C ILE A 151 19.00 6.22 5.27
N ILE A 152 19.48 7.06 4.34
CA ILE A 152 20.15 6.63 3.10
C ILE A 152 21.60 7.10 3.19
N GLN A 153 22.56 6.17 3.06
CA GLN A 153 23.99 6.49 3.09
C GLN A 153 24.46 7.32 4.31
N GLY A 154 23.81 7.15 5.46
CA GLY A 154 24.14 7.92 6.68
C GLY A 154 23.46 9.29 6.79
N TYR A 155 22.69 9.72 5.79
CA TYR A 155 21.90 10.94 5.83
C TYR A 155 20.47 10.65 6.28
N LEU A 156 19.95 11.48 7.20
CA LEU A 156 18.56 11.44 7.64
C LEU A 156 17.68 12.03 6.53
N PHE A 157 16.73 11.24 6.05
CA PHE A 157 15.75 11.69 5.07
C PHE A 157 14.52 12.21 5.79
N PRO A 158 13.97 13.35 5.36
CA PRO A 158 12.66 13.79 5.81
C PRO A 158 11.62 12.66 5.63
N GLU A 159 10.79 12.43 6.66
CA GLU A 159 9.80 11.34 6.69
C GLU A 159 8.84 11.36 5.49
N ASP A 160 8.59 12.55 4.94
CA ASP A 160 7.74 12.81 3.79
C ASP A 160 8.41 12.44 2.46
N MET A 161 9.74 12.49 2.35
CA MET A 161 10.43 12.28 1.06
C MET A 161 10.53 10.82 0.63
N LEU A 162 10.48 9.88 1.57
CA LEU A 162 10.69 8.47 1.28
C LEU A 162 9.41 7.60 1.47
N PRO A 163 9.40 6.39 0.90
CA PRO A 163 8.49 5.28 1.23
C PRO A 163 8.67 4.77 2.68
N ALA A 164 7.59 4.69 3.47
CA ALA A 164 7.62 4.16 4.84
C ALA A 164 7.42 2.66 4.81
N GLN A 165 8.18 1.86 5.56
CA GLN A 165 7.99 0.40 5.55
C GLN A 165 6.52 -0.03 5.84
N ASP A 166 5.77 0.80 6.56
CA ASP A 166 4.37 0.62 6.95
C ASP A 166 3.38 1.55 6.20
N GLY A 167 3.82 2.37 5.25
CA GLY A 167 3.00 3.37 4.57
C GLY A 167 2.53 4.57 5.39
N SER A 168 2.98 4.70 6.64
CA SER A 168 2.53 5.76 7.57
C SER A 168 2.78 7.17 7.05
N SER A 169 3.92 7.44 6.41
CA SER A 169 4.24 8.77 5.88
C SER A 169 3.25 9.26 4.82
N ARG A 170 2.65 8.34 4.05
CA ARG A 170 1.65 8.69 3.03
C ARG A 170 0.36 9.18 3.64
N MET A 171 -0.11 8.47 4.65
CA MET A 171 -1.36 8.76 5.34
C MET A 171 -1.28 10.03 6.18
N LEU A 172 -0.15 10.29 6.85
CA LEU A 172 0.08 11.55 7.57
C LEU A 172 0.01 12.75 6.61
N GLY A 173 0.34 12.53 5.34
CA GLY A 173 0.18 13.50 4.26
C GLY A 173 -1.18 13.51 3.59
N SER A 174 -2.10 12.58 3.84
CA SER A 174 -3.38 12.52 3.12
C SER A 174 -4.53 13.01 4.01
N PRO A 175 -5.06 14.24 3.78
CA PRO A 175 -6.23 14.72 4.52
C PRO A 175 -7.44 13.76 4.39
N PRO A 176 -7.83 13.27 3.19
CA PRO A 176 -8.89 12.27 3.07
C PRO A 176 -8.62 11.01 3.89
N GLY A 177 -7.39 10.51 3.88
CA GLY A 177 -7.00 9.32 4.62
C GLY A 177 -7.11 9.50 6.13
N LEU A 178 -6.62 10.63 6.63
CA LEU A 178 -6.74 10.99 8.04
C LEU A 178 -8.21 11.13 8.46
N ALA A 179 -9.06 11.72 7.63
CA ALA A 179 -10.49 11.84 7.89
C ALA A 179 -11.17 10.47 8.00
N CYS A 180 -10.87 9.56 7.07
CA CYS A 180 -11.43 8.22 7.06
C CYS A 180 -11.03 7.43 8.33
N TRP A 181 -9.75 7.48 8.71
CA TRP A 181 -9.27 6.85 9.94
C TRP A 181 -9.88 7.48 11.19
N ALA A 182 -9.99 8.81 11.25
CA ALA A 182 -10.59 9.49 12.38
C ALA A 182 -12.08 9.14 12.53
N HIS A 183 -12.80 9.01 11.42
CA HIS A 183 -14.18 8.54 11.43
C HIS A 183 -14.28 7.09 11.91
N TYR A 184 -13.43 6.19 11.39
CA TYR A 184 -13.40 4.78 11.83
C TYR A 184 -13.15 4.67 13.33
N LEU A 185 -12.06 5.27 13.86
CA LEU A 185 -11.70 5.16 15.27
C LEU A 185 -12.76 5.77 16.20
N ARG A 186 -13.46 6.81 15.73
CA ARG A 186 -14.59 7.39 16.46
C ARG A 186 -15.78 6.43 16.55
N SER A 187 -16.08 5.74 15.45
CA SER A 187 -17.29 4.93 15.30
C SER A 187 -17.09 3.45 15.62
N GLU A 188 -15.84 2.98 15.76
CA GLU A 188 -15.46 1.58 15.95
C GLU A 188 -16.26 0.91 17.07
N GLN A 189 -16.43 1.57 18.22
CA GLN A 189 -17.14 1.02 19.38
C GLN A 189 -18.65 0.80 19.14
N THR A 190 -19.22 1.51 18.16
CA THR A 190 -20.64 1.41 17.80
C THR A 190 -20.88 0.53 16.59
N MET A 191 -19.84 0.21 15.83
CA MET A 191 -19.92 -0.67 14.66
C MET A 191 -20.00 -2.13 15.10
N THR A 192 -20.83 -2.90 14.41
CA THR A 192 -20.75 -4.35 14.45
C THR A 192 -19.41 -4.82 13.88
N PRO A 193 -18.91 -6.00 14.27
CA PRO A 193 -17.64 -6.49 13.71
C PRO A 193 -17.64 -6.63 12.18
N GLN A 194 -18.79 -6.94 11.57
CA GLN A 194 -18.93 -6.97 10.12
C GLN A 194 -18.81 -5.57 9.49
N GLU A 195 -19.39 -4.55 10.11
CA GLU A 195 -19.23 -3.15 9.66
C GLU A 195 -17.79 -2.66 9.85
N GLN A 196 -17.14 -3.05 10.95
CA GLN A 196 -15.72 -2.78 11.17
C GLN A 196 -14.88 -3.40 10.05
N LEU A 197 -15.07 -4.68 9.73
CA LEU A 197 -14.33 -5.36 8.67
C LEU A 197 -14.59 -4.75 7.29
N LYS A 198 -15.84 -4.41 6.96
CA LYS A 198 -16.18 -3.73 5.70
C LYS A 198 -15.43 -2.40 5.60
N THR A 199 -15.44 -1.60 6.67
CA THR A 199 -14.76 -0.29 6.71
C THR A 199 -13.24 -0.44 6.63
N LEU A 200 -12.67 -1.40 7.36
CA LEU A 200 -11.25 -1.68 7.35
C LEU A 200 -10.76 -2.22 6.01
N LEU A 201 -11.55 -3.01 5.28
CA LEU A 201 -11.22 -3.43 3.92
C LEU A 201 -11.14 -2.26 2.95
N VAL A 202 -12.05 -1.28 3.07
CA VAL A 202 -11.99 -0.04 2.29
C VAL A 202 -10.73 0.74 2.65
N LEU A 203 -10.41 0.90 3.95
CA LEU A 203 -9.16 1.54 4.39
C LEU A 203 -7.90 0.79 3.90
N CYS A 204 -7.96 -0.55 3.82
CA CYS A 204 -6.87 -1.42 3.36
C CYS A 204 -6.48 -1.16 1.89
N ARG A 205 -7.37 -0.54 1.12
CA ARG A 205 -7.07 -0.11 -0.24
C ARG A 205 -5.89 0.86 -0.32
N TRP A 206 -5.88 1.85 0.57
CA TRP A 206 -4.87 2.90 0.61
C TRP A 206 -3.82 2.64 1.68
N TYR A 207 -4.22 2.06 2.82
CA TYR A 207 -3.38 1.89 4.02
C TYR A 207 -3.38 0.44 4.54
N PRO A 208 -3.01 -0.56 3.71
CA PRO A 208 -3.12 -1.98 4.07
C PRO A 208 -2.31 -2.36 5.31
N CYS A 209 -1.09 -1.84 5.46
CA CYS A 209 -0.22 -2.15 6.60
C CYS A 209 -0.80 -1.68 7.95
N LEU A 210 -1.70 -0.70 7.95
CA LEU A 210 -2.38 -0.22 9.16
C LEU A 210 -3.74 -0.88 9.35
N ALA A 211 -4.47 -1.12 8.26
CA ALA A 211 -5.77 -1.80 8.29
C ALA A 211 -5.64 -3.27 8.71
N CYS A 212 -4.62 -4.00 8.21
CA CYS A 212 -4.48 -5.43 8.47
C CYS A 212 -4.32 -5.79 9.96
N PRO A 213 -3.48 -5.11 10.76
CA PRO A 213 -3.47 -5.31 12.21
C PRO A 213 -4.84 -5.13 12.86
N SER A 214 -5.58 -4.07 12.51
CA SER A 214 -6.94 -3.84 13.02
C SER A 214 -7.92 -4.95 12.58
N VAL A 215 -7.81 -5.44 11.34
CA VAL A 215 -8.61 -6.57 10.84
C VAL A 215 -8.32 -7.84 11.66
N LEU A 216 -7.05 -8.10 11.97
CA LEU A 216 -6.66 -9.23 12.82
C LEU A 216 -7.16 -9.07 14.26
N ASP A 217 -7.17 -7.86 14.80
CA ASP A 217 -7.71 -7.57 16.13
C ASP A 217 -9.23 -7.86 16.17
N VAL A 218 -10.00 -7.37 15.19
CA VAL A 218 -11.43 -7.66 15.07
C VAL A 218 -11.67 -9.17 14.98
N HIS A 219 -10.92 -9.87 14.12
CA HIS A 219 -11.00 -11.33 14.00
C HIS A 219 -10.69 -12.06 15.32
N GLY A 220 -9.69 -11.60 16.07
CA GLY A 220 -9.35 -12.14 17.38
C GLY A 220 -10.48 -11.97 18.40
N THR A 221 -11.16 -10.83 18.41
CA THR A 221 -12.27 -10.56 19.35
C THR A 221 -13.52 -11.37 19.06
N MET A 222 -13.81 -11.68 17.80
CA MET A 222 -15.04 -12.33 17.37
C MET A 222 -15.16 -13.80 17.81
N ARG A 223 -14.18 -14.33 18.56
CA ARG A 223 -14.09 -15.73 18.98
C ARG A 223 -14.47 -16.68 17.83
N VAL A 224 -14.03 -16.32 16.63
CA VAL A 224 -14.34 -17.01 15.37
C VAL A 224 -14.09 -18.51 15.52
N ASN A 225 -13.01 -18.84 16.23
CA ASN A 225 -12.70 -20.18 16.69
C ASN A 225 -13.89 -20.82 17.44
N GLU A 226 -14.41 -20.27 18.54
CA GLU A 226 -15.43 -20.96 19.36
C GLU A 226 -16.72 -21.36 18.60
N GLN A 227 -17.13 -20.57 17.59
CA GLN A 227 -18.32 -20.86 16.76
C GLN A 227 -18.05 -21.91 15.68
N ILE A 228 -16.87 -21.87 15.04
CA ILE A 228 -16.39 -22.92 14.11
C ILE A 228 -16.40 -24.29 14.78
N LEU A 229 -16.08 -24.34 16.07
CA LEU A 229 -15.77 -25.54 16.84
C LEU A 229 -16.98 -26.41 17.24
N SER A 230 -18.08 -26.28 16.50
CA SER A 230 -19.23 -27.17 16.60
C SER A 230 -19.17 -28.33 15.58
N SER A 231 -18.51 -28.17 14.43
CA SER A 231 -18.22 -29.28 13.50
C SER A 231 -17.14 -28.92 12.46
N LEU A 232 -16.12 -29.78 12.34
CA LEU A 232 -15.06 -29.66 11.31
C LEU A 232 -15.63 -29.81 9.89
N GLU A 233 -16.72 -30.58 9.75
CA GLU A 233 -17.44 -30.71 8.48
C GLU A 233 -18.09 -29.38 8.06
N LEU A 234 -18.65 -28.63 9.03
CA LEU A 234 -19.19 -27.30 8.78
C LEU A 234 -18.09 -26.34 8.33
N LEU A 235 -16.93 -26.37 8.99
CA LEU A 235 -15.78 -25.57 8.57
C LEU A 235 -15.34 -25.91 7.14
N ASN A 236 -15.20 -27.19 6.84
CA ASN A 236 -14.77 -27.67 5.52
C ASN A 236 -15.73 -27.23 4.40
N ARG A 237 -17.05 -27.26 4.67
CA ARG A 237 -18.08 -26.72 3.75
C ARG A 237 -17.97 -25.21 3.63
N SER A 238 -17.82 -24.50 4.75
CA SER A 238 -17.71 -23.03 4.77
C SER A 238 -16.45 -22.50 4.08
N LEU A 239 -15.35 -23.25 4.07
CA LEU A 239 -14.11 -22.90 3.36
C LEU A 239 -14.18 -23.13 1.84
N THR A 240 -15.26 -23.71 1.33
CA THR A 240 -15.48 -23.82 -0.12
C THR A 240 -16.06 -22.50 -0.62
N ILE A 241 -15.20 -21.63 -1.15
CA ILE A 241 -15.58 -20.30 -1.60
C ILE A 241 -15.61 -20.27 -3.14
N PRO A 242 -16.73 -19.88 -3.75
CA PRO A 242 -16.78 -19.64 -5.19
C PRO A 242 -15.76 -18.58 -5.59
N ASP A 243 -15.07 -18.80 -6.72
CA ASP A 243 -14.09 -17.83 -7.26
C ASP A 243 -14.70 -16.43 -7.44
N THR A 244 -15.98 -16.36 -7.83
CA THR A 244 -16.73 -15.09 -7.95
C THR A 244 -16.85 -14.34 -6.64
N GLU A 245 -17.10 -15.04 -5.53
CA GLU A 245 -17.23 -14.41 -4.20
C GLU A 245 -15.86 -13.97 -3.67
N LEU A 246 -14.82 -14.78 -3.88
CA LEU A 246 -13.45 -14.42 -3.53
C LEU A 246 -13.01 -13.14 -4.28
N ARG A 247 -13.31 -13.06 -5.57
CA ARG A 247 -13.03 -11.87 -6.39
C ARG A 247 -13.82 -10.65 -5.92
N GLU A 248 -15.07 -10.81 -5.52
CA GLU A 248 -15.89 -9.72 -5.00
C GLU A 248 -15.31 -9.14 -3.70
N ILE A 249 -14.93 -10.00 -2.76
CA ILE A 249 -14.31 -9.57 -1.50
C ILE A 249 -12.94 -8.94 -1.77
N ALA A 250 -12.13 -9.54 -2.63
CA ALA A 250 -10.85 -8.98 -3.05
C ALA A 250 -11.05 -7.60 -3.70
N ALA A 251 -12.08 -7.44 -4.55
CA ALA A 251 -12.35 -6.19 -5.23
C ALA A 251 -12.62 -5.04 -4.25
N ALA A 252 -13.27 -5.29 -3.11
CA ALA A 252 -13.48 -4.26 -2.09
C ALA A 252 -12.16 -3.71 -1.49
N ALA A 253 -11.08 -4.49 -1.52
CA ALA A 253 -9.76 -4.08 -1.03
C ALA A 253 -8.88 -3.41 -2.11
N PHE A 254 -9.30 -3.43 -3.39
CA PHE A 254 -8.54 -2.88 -4.53
C PHE A 254 -9.29 -1.75 -5.24
N TYR A 255 -10.60 -1.89 -5.41
CA TYR A 255 -11.45 -1.11 -6.30
C TYR A 255 -12.68 -0.55 -5.59
N ASP A 256 -13.30 0.45 -6.23
CA ASP A 256 -14.51 1.11 -5.74
C ASP A 256 -15.65 0.39 -6.42
N THR A 257 -16.10 -0.66 -5.76
CA THR A 257 -17.16 -1.54 -6.27
C THR A 257 -18.51 -0.83 -6.32
N GLU A 258 -18.69 0.26 -5.59
CA GLU A 258 -19.91 1.06 -5.58
C GLU A 258 -19.89 2.12 -6.69
N ALA A 259 -18.75 2.78 -6.95
CA ALA A 259 -18.62 3.67 -8.12
C ALA A 259 -18.79 2.92 -9.44
N ALA A 260 -18.42 1.63 -9.48
CA ALA A 260 -18.65 0.69 -10.59
C ALA A 260 -20.14 0.53 -11.00
N ALA A 261 -21.10 0.87 -10.14
CA ALA A 261 -22.52 0.80 -10.43
C ALA A 261 -23.04 1.99 -11.27
N THR A 262 -22.23 3.03 -11.46
CA THR A 262 -22.56 4.12 -12.40
C THR A 262 -22.45 3.61 -13.85
N PRO A 263 -23.29 4.08 -14.80
CA PRO A 263 -23.30 3.57 -16.18
C PRO A 263 -21.93 3.64 -16.88
N GLU A 264 -21.14 4.67 -16.56
CA GLU A 264 -19.78 4.88 -17.10
C GLU A 264 -18.75 3.91 -16.49
N ALA A 265 -18.93 3.53 -15.23
CA ALA A 265 -18.06 2.56 -14.57
C ALA A 265 -18.55 1.11 -14.73
N GLY A 266 -19.82 0.91 -15.07
CA GLY A 266 -20.42 -0.40 -15.35
C GLY A 266 -19.78 -1.09 -16.55
N ALA A 267 -19.36 -0.32 -17.55
CA ALA A 267 -18.55 -0.79 -18.67
C ALA A 267 -17.12 -1.23 -18.22
N ALA A 268 -16.53 -0.54 -17.25
CA ALA A 268 -15.20 -0.87 -16.73
C ALA A 268 -15.21 -2.02 -15.70
N ALA A 269 -16.29 -2.17 -14.93
CA ALA A 269 -16.47 -3.25 -13.96
C ALA A 269 -16.81 -4.59 -14.63
N THR A 270 -17.57 -4.56 -15.74
CA THR A 270 -17.72 -5.75 -16.59
C THR A 270 -16.40 -6.21 -17.21
N HIS A 271 -15.45 -5.31 -17.43
CA HIS A 271 -14.09 -5.68 -17.83
C HIS A 271 -13.27 -6.31 -16.70
N ALA A 272 -13.37 -5.81 -15.46
CA ALA A 272 -12.71 -6.44 -14.30
C ALA A 272 -13.31 -7.81 -13.92
N ALA A 273 -14.59 -8.02 -14.22
CA ALA A 273 -15.32 -9.27 -13.97
C ALA A 273 -15.28 -10.28 -15.14
N GLY A 274 -14.51 -10.02 -16.20
CA GLY A 274 -14.20 -11.02 -17.23
C GLY A 274 -15.08 -11.02 -18.49
N VAL A 275 -15.65 -9.87 -18.91
CA VAL A 275 -16.29 -9.78 -20.23
C VAL A 275 -15.40 -9.02 -21.21
N SER A 276 -14.91 -9.76 -22.20
CA SER A 276 -14.09 -9.38 -23.34
C SER A 276 -14.65 -8.19 -24.11
N GLY A 277 -13.88 -7.12 -24.30
CA GLY A 277 -14.30 -6.03 -25.20
C GLY A 277 -13.50 -4.74 -25.11
N GLY A 278 -12.18 -4.81 -25.09
CA GLY A 278 -11.28 -3.66 -25.02
C GLY A 278 -9.99 -4.11 -24.35
N ALA A 279 -8.82 -3.62 -24.78
CA ALA A 279 -7.51 -4.01 -24.25
C ALA A 279 -7.29 -3.53 -22.80
N GLY A 280 -8.21 -3.86 -21.90
CA GLY A 280 -8.09 -3.71 -20.47
C GLY A 280 -7.07 -4.72 -19.99
N GLN A 281 -5.86 -4.23 -19.72
CA GLN A 281 -4.81 -5.01 -19.14
C GLN A 281 -5.32 -5.62 -17.83
N VAL A 282 -5.25 -6.95 -17.73
CA VAL A 282 -5.63 -7.67 -16.52
C VAL A 282 -4.75 -7.15 -15.38
N ASP A 283 -5.35 -6.73 -14.27
CA ASP A 283 -4.58 -6.35 -13.09
C ASP A 283 -3.95 -7.61 -12.48
N GLU A 284 -2.70 -7.86 -12.85
CA GLU A 284 -1.95 -9.05 -12.43
C GLU A 284 -1.79 -9.12 -10.92
N VAL A 285 -1.68 -7.97 -10.23
CA VAL A 285 -1.53 -7.91 -8.78
C VAL A 285 -2.82 -8.38 -8.10
N PHE A 286 -3.97 -7.93 -8.60
CA PHE A 286 -5.28 -8.39 -8.14
C PHE A 286 -5.46 -9.90 -8.36
N GLN A 287 -5.18 -10.40 -9.57
CA GLN A 287 -5.30 -11.83 -9.87
C GLN A 287 -4.38 -12.69 -9.01
N GLN A 288 -3.13 -12.25 -8.82
CA GLN A 288 -2.17 -12.94 -7.97
C GLN A 288 -2.62 -12.96 -6.51
N THR A 289 -3.24 -11.87 -6.02
CA THR A 289 -3.81 -11.82 -4.66
C THR A 289 -4.94 -12.83 -4.49
N VAL A 290 -5.87 -12.89 -5.45
CA VAL A 290 -6.96 -13.88 -5.46
C VAL A 290 -6.39 -15.30 -5.45
N ALA A 291 -5.40 -15.57 -6.30
CA ALA A 291 -4.75 -16.89 -6.38
C ALA A 291 -4.03 -17.28 -5.07
N ASP A 292 -3.26 -16.36 -4.47
CA ASP A 292 -2.55 -16.61 -3.21
C ASP A 292 -3.53 -16.87 -2.04
N VAL A 293 -4.62 -16.11 -1.96
CA VAL A 293 -5.67 -16.33 -0.94
C VAL A 293 -6.36 -17.68 -1.17
N ALA A 294 -6.74 -18.00 -2.41
CA ALA A 294 -7.35 -19.29 -2.74
C ALA A 294 -6.42 -20.47 -2.41
N GLN A 295 -5.13 -20.34 -2.73
CA GLN A 295 -4.12 -21.34 -2.42
C GLN A 295 -3.99 -21.55 -0.91
N PHE A 296 -3.93 -20.48 -0.12
CA PHE A 296 -3.86 -20.58 1.34
C PHE A 296 -5.09 -21.31 1.92
N ILE A 297 -6.28 -20.98 1.44
CA ILE A 297 -7.53 -21.64 1.86
C ILE A 297 -7.54 -23.12 1.46
N SER A 298 -7.04 -23.48 0.27
CA SER A 298 -6.90 -24.89 -0.15
C SER A 298 -5.95 -25.65 0.75
N THR A 299 -4.76 -25.12 1.02
CA THR A 299 -3.76 -25.74 1.92
C THR A 299 -4.32 -25.92 3.32
N MET A 300 -5.04 -24.93 3.83
CA MET A 300 -5.73 -25.00 5.12
C MET A 300 -6.77 -26.12 5.13
N LYS A 301 -7.60 -26.22 4.08
CA LYS A 301 -8.64 -27.25 3.92
C LYS A 301 -8.04 -28.65 3.86
N GLU A 302 -6.97 -28.84 3.10
CA GLU A 302 -6.24 -30.10 2.99
C GLU A 302 -5.63 -30.53 4.33
N SER A 303 -5.03 -29.59 5.06
CA SER A 303 -4.46 -29.83 6.40
C SER A 303 -5.54 -30.27 7.40
N LEU A 304 -6.71 -29.63 7.37
CA LEU A 304 -7.86 -30.00 8.22
C LEU A 304 -8.44 -31.37 7.87
N ASN A 305 -8.58 -31.69 6.57
CA ASN A 305 -9.08 -32.99 6.13
C ASN A 305 -8.11 -34.13 6.49
N THR A 306 -6.81 -33.93 6.26
CA THR A 306 -5.76 -34.88 6.63
C THR A 306 -5.80 -35.16 8.13
N TYR A 307 -5.90 -34.11 8.95
CA TYR A 307 -6.01 -34.26 10.40
C TYR A 307 -7.29 -35.00 10.83
N TRP A 308 -8.40 -34.73 10.16
CA TRP A 308 -9.67 -35.41 10.44
C TRP A 308 -9.62 -36.91 10.12
N GLU A 309 -9.00 -37.28 9.00
CA GLU A 309 -8.79 -38.68 8.62
C GLU A 309 -7.92 -39.40 9.64
N GLN A 310 -6.80 -38.78 10.05
CA GLN A 310 -5.91 -39.31 11.10
C GLN A 310 -6.65 -39.51 12.42
N LEU A 311 -7.44 -38.52 12.85
CA LEU A 311 -8.19 -38.57 14.10
C LEU A 311 -9.34 -39.60 14.05
N SER A 312 -9.87 -39.88 12.86
CA SER A 312 -10.91 -40.90 12.66
C SER A 312 -10.33 -42.32 12.60
N ALA A 313 -9.08 -42.47 12.15
CA ALA A 313 -8.36 -43.74 12.10
C ALA A 313 -7.75 -44.16 13.45
N ASP A 314 -7.36 -43.19 14.28
CA ASP A 314 -6.82 -43.47 15.61
C ASP A 314 -7.93 -43.98 16.56
N ALA A 315 -7.77 -45.17 17.13
CA ALA A 315 -8.70 -45.74 18.11
C ALA A 315 -8.39 -45.31 19.56
N ASN A 316 -7.24 -44.65 19.78
CA ASN A 316 -6.68 -44.37 21.10
C ASN A 316 -7.03 -42.99 21.68
N TRP A 317 -7.92 -42.20 21.07
CA TRP A 317 -8.37 -40.91 21.64
C TRP A 317 -9.26 -41.06 22.90
N LYS A 318 -9.30 -42.25 23.53
CA LYS A 318 -10.00 -42.50 24.80
C LYS A 318 -9.38 -41.67 25.92
N GLY A 319 -9.99 -40.53 26.22
CA GLY A 319 -9.66 -39.68 27.37
C GLY A 319 -9.49 -38.20 27.03
N VAL A 320 -9.19 -37.86 25.78
CA VAL A 320 -9.15 -36.46 25.31
C VAL A 320 -10.48 -36.14 24.65
N ARG A 321 -11.07 -34.99 25.00
CA ARG A 321 -12.27 -34.52 24.31
C ARG A 321 -11.89 -34.20 22.86
N ARG A 322 -12.35 -35.01 21.91
CA ARG A 322 -12.19 -34.82 20.45
C ARG A 322 -12.37 -33.36 20.00
N ARG A 323 -13.30 -32.65 20.65
CA ARG A 323 -13.54 -31.23 20.42
C ARG A 323 -12.28 -30.39 20.62
N ASP A 324 -11.55 -30.59 21.71
CA ASP A 324 -10.38 -29.78 22.09
C ASP A 324 -9.21 -30.00 21.11
N LEU A 325 -8.99 -31.24 20.68
CA LEU A 325 -8.03 -31.57 19.62
C LEU A 325 -8.33 -30.83 18.30
N ILE A 326 -9.61 -30.82 17.90
CA ILE A 326 -10.07 -30.07 16.72
C ILE A 326 -9.88 -28.56 16.93
N LYS A 327 -10.10 -28.04 18.15
CA LYS A 327 -9.84 -26.63 18.48
C LYS A 327 -8.39 -26.26 18.26
N ASP A 328 -7.49 -27.07 18.78
CA ASP A 328 -6.07 -26.78 18.72
C ASP A 328 -5.57 -26.84 17.28
N LYS A 329 -6.04 -27.82 16.47
CA LYS A 329 -5.68 -27.87 15.05
C LYS A 329 -6.22 -26.67 14.26
N ILE A 330 -7.45 -26.22 14.53
CA ILE A 330 -7.99 -25.03 13.86
C ILE A 330 -7.22 -23.78 14.28
N ARG A 331 -6.85 -23.65 15.56
CA ARG A 331 -5.99 -22.54 16.02
C ARG A 331 -4.60 -22.60 15.36
N GLU A 332 -4.06 -23.79 15.14
CA GLU A 332 -2.79 -24.00 14.45
C GLU A 332 -2.86 -23.55 12.98
N VAL A 333 -3.90 -23.93 12.23
CA VAL A 333 -3.97 -23.69 10.77
C VAL A 333 -4.66 -22.38 10.36
N CYS A 334 -5.55 -21.85 11.20
CA CYS A 334 -6.34 -20.65 10.94
C CYS A 334 -6.03 -19.51 11.91
N GLY A 335 -5.20 -19.74 12.93
CA GLY A 335 -4.90 -18.74 13.93
C GLY A 335 -4.03 -17.61 13.39
N VAL A 336 -4.02 -16.51 14.14
CA VAL A 336 -3.17 -15.35 13.88
C VAL A 336 -1.70 -15.73 13.63
N PRO A 337 -1.08 -16.69 14.35
CA PRO A 337 0.29 -17.12 14.06
C PRO A 337 0.49 -17.66 12.63
N ALA A 338 -0.38 -18.54 12.15
CA ALA A 338 -0.29 -19.10 10.80
C ALA A 338 -0.54 -18.05 9.72
N ILE A 339 -1.47 -17.13 9.95
CA ILE A 339 -1.71 -16.00 9.04
C ILE A 339 -0.47 -15.09 8.96
N ARG A 340 0.21 -14.85 10.09
CA ARG A 340 1.45 -14.06 10.12
C ARG A 340 2.59 -14.75 9.36
N GLU A 341 2.79 -16.04 9.57
CA GLU A 341 3.81 -16.82 8.84
C GLU A 341 3.55 -16.78 7.32
N TRP A 342 2.29 -16.95 6.90
CA TRP A 342 1.91 -16.82 5.51
C TRP A 342 2.12 -15.41 4.95
N LEU A 343 1.79 -14.37 5.72
CA LEU A 343 2.03 -12.97 5.37
C LEU A 343 3.54 -12.73 5.15
N GLU A 344 4.39 -13.17 6.06
CA GLU A 344 5.86 -13.06 5.93
C GLU A 344 6.37 -13.75 4.66
N SER A 345 5.85 -14.94 4.34
CA SER A 345 6.16 -15.64 3.10
C SER A 345 5.74 -14.85 1.85
N LEU A 346 4.55 -14.26 1.86
CA LEU A 346 4.08 -13.39 0.77
C LEU A 346 4.97 -12.16 0.60
N VAL A 347 5.35 -11.50 1.70
CA VAL A 347 6.26 -10.35 1.67
C VAL A 347 7.58 -10.74 1.03
N GLN A 348 8.21 -11.84 1.46
CA GLN A 348 9.49 -12.28 0.91
C GLN A 348 9.41 -12.60 -0.59
N ARG A 349 8.39 -13.35 -1.03
CA ARG A 349 8.19 -13.69 -2.45
C ARG A 349 7.98 -12.43 -3.30
N ARG A 350 7.08 -11.54 -2.86
CA ARG A 350 6.74 -10.32 -3.62
C ARG A 350 7.91 -9.34 -3.64
N TYR A 351 8.63 -9.20 -2.52
CA TYR A 351 9.82 -8.35 -2.41
C TYR A 351 10.90 -8.77 -3.40
N GLY A 352 11.25 -10.06 -3.45
CA GLY A 352 12.26 -10.57 -4.39
C GLY A 352 11.91 -10.29 -5.85
N HIS A 353 10.64 -10.50 -6.21
CA HIS A 353 10.14 -10.20 -7.56
C HIS A 353 10.21 -8.70 -7.89
N LEU A 354 9.67 -7.83 -7.02
CA LEU A 354 9.65 -6.38 -7.25
C LEU A 354 11.06 -5.79 -7.29
N ARG A 355 11.94 -6.22 -6.39
CA ARG A 355 13.33 -5.75 -6.33
C ARG A 355 14.08 -6.06 -7.62
N GLY A 356 13.99 -7.31 -8.11
CA GLY A 356 14.63 -7.71 -9.36
C GLY A 356 14.13 -6.89 -10.53
N ARG A 357 12.79 -6.78 -10.66
CA ARG A 357 12.12 -6.04 -11.73
C ARG A 357 12.51 -4.56 -11.76
N TYR A 358 12.45 -3.87 -10.62
CA TYR A 358 12.77 -2.44 -10.58
C TYR A 358 14.24 -2.16 -10.85
N ARG A 359 15.15 -2.96 -10.30
CA ARG A 359 16.58 -2.80 -10.57
C ARG A 359 16.85 -2.97 -12.07
N GLU A 360 16.36 -4.04 -12.68
CA GLU A 360 16.53 -4.29 -14.11
C GLU A 360 16.00 -3.13 -14.97
N VAL A 361 14.76 -2.71 -14.73
CA VAL A 361 14.09 -1.65 -15.49
C VAL A 361 14.81 -0.31 -15.34
N TYR A 362 15.07 0.14 -14.11
CA TYR A 362 15.61 1.48 -13.87
C TYR A 362 17.12 1.57 -14.13
N THR A 363 17.84 0.46 -14.12
CA THR A 363 19.20 0.42 -14.69
C THR A 363 19.16 0.53 -16.22
N ALA A 364 18.25 -0.19 -16.89
CA ALA A 364 18.16 -0.17 -18.35
C ALA A 364 17.68 1.19 -18.91
N CYS A 365 16.84 1.93 -18.18
CA CYS A 365 16.28 3.21 -18.63
C CYS A 365 16.95 4.45 -18.02
N GLU A 366 18.19 4.34 -17.51
CA GLU A 366 18.90 5.45 -16.86
C GLU A 366 18.93 6.72 -17.73
N GLY A 367 19.33 6.60 -19.00
CA GLY A 367 19.43 7.73 -19.91
C GLY A 367 18.08 8.43 -20.12
N ASP A 368 17.03 7.66 -20.41
CA ASP A 368 15.67 8.18 -20.61
C ASP A 368 15.12 8.83 -19.35
N PHE A 369 15.41 8.24 -18.18
CA PHE A 369 15.02 8.79 -16.89
C PHE A 369 15.69 10.16 -16.66
N LEU A 370 17.01 10.22 -16.81
CA LEU A 370 17.78 11.44 -16.58
C LEU A 370 17.33 12.57 -17.51
N VAL A 371 17.11 12.28 -18.79
CA VAL A 371 16.64 13.26 -19.79
C VAL A 371 15.22 13.74 -19.50
N THR A 372 14.34 12.88 -19.00
CA THR A 372 12.94 13.20 -18.72
C THR A 372 12.80 14.14 -17.53
N TYR A 373 13.62 13.92 -16.50
CA TYR A 373 13.51 14.62 -15.23
C TYR A 373 14.53 15.75 -15.04
N PHE A 374 15.65 15.71 -15.77
CA PHE A 374 16.73 16.68 -15.67
C PHE A 374 17.08 17.21 -17.07
N SER A 375 16.89 18.50 -17.28
CA SER A 375 17.28 19.15 -18.53
C SER A 375 18.80 19.22 -18.62
N VAL A 376 19.38 18.44 -19.52
CA VAL A 376 20.79 18.57 -19.91
C VAL A 376 20.87 19.49 -21.13
N ALA A 377 21.62 20.57 -21.05
CA ALA A 377 21.64 21.66 -22.05
C ALA A 377 21.98 21.21 -23.49
N ALA A 378 22.50 20.00 -23.68
CA ALA A 378 22.92 19.44 -24.97
C ALA A 378 21.89 18.51 -25.65
N ALA A 379 20.79 18.14 -24.97
CA ALA A 379 19.93 17.04 -25.39
C ALA A 379 18.55 17.52 -25.91
N ARG A 380 18.29 17.34 -27.21
CA ARG A 380 16.95 17.51 -27.84
C ARG A 380 16.25 16.16 -27.99
N PHE A 381 16.03 15.46 -26.89
CA PHE A 381 15.23 14.23 -26.92
C PHE A 381 13.78 14.56 -26.59
N PRO A 382 12.79 13.89 -27.23
CA PRO A 382 11.42 13.96 -26.78
C PRO A 382 11.36 13.46 -25.34
N ALA A 383 10.72 14.22 -24.44
CA ALA A 383 10.52 13.78 -23.06
C ALA A 383 9.78 12.43 -23.06
N ALA A 384 10.30 11.45 -22.32
CA ALA A 384 9.61 10.16 -22.22
C ALA A 384 8.31 10.34 -21.44
N VAL A 385 7.32 9.51 -21.78
CA VAL A 385 6.01 9.53 -21.10
C VAL A 385 6.11 8.78 -19.78
N PHE A 386 5.51 9.34 -18.74
CA PHE A 386 5.46 8.76 -17.39
C PHE A 386 4.58 7.48 -17.32
N PRO A 387 4.99 6.43 -16.58
CA PRO A 387 6.33 6.23 -16.03
C PRO A 387 7.32 5.80 -17.12
N VAL A 388 8.54 6.33 -17.11
CA VAL A 388 9.65 5.98 -18.00
C VAL A 388 9.92 4.48 -17.97
N GLY A 389 9.96 3.88 -16.77
CA GLY A 389 10.23 2.44 -16.55
C GLY A 389 9.07 1.49 -16.91
N SER A 390 8.10 1.92 -17.71
CA SER A 390 6.93 1.13 -18.08
C SER A 390 6.61 1.28 -19.56
N GLU A 391 6.30 0.18 -20.23
CA GLU A 391 5.77 0.20 -21.60
C GLU A 391 4.37 0.82 -21.64
N VAL A 392 3.57 0.52 -20.61
CA VAL A 392 2.24 1.09 -20.41
C VAL A 392 2.38 2.41 -19.69
N LYS A 393 1.76 3.46 -20.26
CA LYS A 393 1.90 4.83 -19.79
C LYS A 393 0.63 5.31 -19.12
N ILE A 394 0.78 6.23 -18.17
CA ILE A 394 -0.34 6.86 -17.50
C ILE A 394 -0.78 8.07 -18.35
N ARG A 395 -1.99 8.00 -18.87
CA ARG A 395 -2.63 9.06 -19.68
C ARG A 395 -3.87 9.63 -18.99
N SER A 396 -4.40 8.92 -18.01
CA SER A 396 -5.62 9.24 -17.29
C SER A 396 -5.63 8.65 -15.88
N PHE A 397 -6.56 9.10 -15.04
CA PHE A 397 -6.83 8.47 -13.73
C PHE A 397 -7.24 7.02 -13.82
N ALA A 398 -7.94 6.64 -14.90
CA ALA A 398 -8.40 5.26 -15.08
C ALA A 398 -7.23 4.28 -15.18
N ASP A 399 -6.07 4.73 -15.68
CA ASP A 399 -4.87 3.89 -15.82
C ASP A 399 -4.31 3.45 -14.47
N TYR A 400 -4.53 4.23 -13.39
CA TYR A 400 -4.13 3.86 -12.04
C TYR A 400 -4.94 2.73 -11.40
N ARG A 401 -6.04 2.31 -12.06
CA ARG A 401 -6.74 1.08 -11.68
C ARG A 401 -5.88 -0.14 -11.95
N ASN A 402 -4.94 -0.08 -12.89
CA ASN A 402 -3.90 -1.10 -13.00
C ASN A 402 -2.91 -0.92 -11.85
N ARG A 403 -2.99 -1.81 -10.85
CA ARG A 403 -2.14 -1.72 -9.66
C ARG A 403 -0.66 -1.84 -9.98
N GLU A 404 -0.28 -2.64 -10.98
CA GLU A 404 1.11 -2.76 -11.39
C GLU A 404 1.66 -1.42 -11.92
N LEU A 405 0.88 -0.73 -12.74
CA LEU A 405 1.24 0.57 -13.28
C LEU A 405 1.35 1.63 -12.17
N ARG A 406 0.43 1.60 -11.20
CA ARG A 406 0.47 2.45 -10.00
C ARG A 406 1.71 2.20 -9.15
N ASP A 407 2.10 0.95 -8.95
CA ASP A 407 3.29 0.58 -8.18
C ASP A 407 4.58 1.03 -8.92
N ARG A 408 4.62 0.97 -10.26
CA ARG A 408 5.74 1.50 -11.07
C ARG A 408 5.81 3.02 -11.01
N ALA A 409 4.69 3.71 -11.20
CA ALA A 409 4.61 5.17 -11.08
C ALA A 409 5.15 5.65 -9.73
N TRP A 410 4.79 4.94 -8.65
CA TRP A 410 5.30 5.23 -7.33
C TRP A 410 6.82 5.04 -7.20
N MET A 411 7.35 3.92 -7.69
CA MET A 411 8.79 3.67 -7.68
C MET A 411 9.52 4.81 -8.41
N GLU A 412 9.01 5.25 -9.55
CA GLU A 412 9.59 6.35 -10.31
C GLU A 412 9.54 7.69 -9.55
N GLU A 413 8.41 8.03 -8.95
CA GLU A 413 8.28 9.24 -8.13
C GLU A 413 9.29 9.24 -6.95
N VAL A 414 9.49 8.10 -6.31
CA VAL A 414 10.49 7.94 -5.24
C VAL A 414 11.90 8.10 -5.81
N LEU A 415 12.19 7.49 -6.96
CA LEU A 415 13.51 7.58 -7.60
C LEU A 415 13.84 9.01 -8.01
N VAL A 416 12.89 9.76 -8.59
CA VAL A 416 13.06 11.18 -8.96
C VAL A 416 13.45 12.00 -7.74
N ARG A 417 12.75 11.80 -6.62
CA ARG A 417 13.05 12.47 -5.35
C ARG A 417 14.42 12.07 -4.81
N GLY A 418 14.71 10.79 -4.75
CA GLY A 418 15.97 10.30 -4.22
C GLY A 418 17.18 10.74 -5.04
N VAL A 419 17.10 10.69 -6.38
CA VAL A 419 18.17 11.19 -7.26
C VAL A 419 18.35 12.70 -7.06
N THR A 420 17.27 13.47 -7.07
CA THR A 420 17.35 14.92 -6.82
C THR A 420 17.95 15.23 -5.45
N TYR A 421 17.60 14.46 -4.41
CA TYR A 421 18.13 14.64 -3.07
C TYR A 421 19.63 14.33 -3.02
N VAL A 422 20.08 13.21 -3.62
CA VAL A 422 21.51 12.86 -3.70
C VAL A 422 22.29 13.93 -4.46
N LEU A 423 21.76 14.43 -5.57
CA LEU A 423 22.39 15.53 -6.32
C LEU A 423 22.48 16.81 -5.48
N ARG A 424 21.43 17.11 -4.72
CA ARG A 424 21.38 18.25 -3.81
C ARG A 424 22.39 18.12 -2.68
N THR A 425 22.52 16.96 -2.03
CA THR A 425 23.48 16.79 -0.92
C THR A 425 24.94 16.88 -1.35
N LEU A 426 25.23 16.63 -2.63
CA LEU A 426 26.57 16.82 -3.19
C LEU A 426 26.94 18.30 -3.40
N GLN A 427 25.97 19.22 -3.48
CA GLN A 427 26.22 20.61 -3.86
C GLN A 427 25.80 21.64 -2.82
N GLU A 428 24.70 21.39 -2.11
CA GLU A 428 24.05 22.37 -1.24
C GLU A 428 23.86 21.76 0.16
N PRO A 429 24.54 22.28 1.20
CA PRO A 429 24.43 21.74 2.55
C PRO A 429 23.10 22.08 3.24
N GLU A 430 22.46 23.21 2.92
CA GLU A 430 21.24 23.72 3.59
C GLU A 430 19.94 23.28 2.88
N PRO A 431 19.05 22.49 3.52
CA PRO A 431 17.91 21.87 2.83
C PRO A 431 16.72 22.82 2.65
N GLU A 432 16.55 23.80 3.54
CA GLU A 432 15.43 24.72 3.52
C GLU A 432 15.47 25.64 2.29
N ASP A 433 16.67 26.10 1.89
CA ASP A 433 16.83 26.97 0.73
C ASP A 433 16.42 26.25 -0.56
N PHE A 434 16.80 24.98 -0.72
CA PHE A 434 16.44 24.17 -1.88
C PHE A 434 14.93 24.05 -2.07
N VAL A 435 14.19 23.74 -0.99
CA VAL A 435 12.72 23.60 -1.04
C VAL A 435 12.06 24.94 -1.34
N MET A 436 12.55 26.03 -0.76
CA MET A 436 12.06 27.38 -1.05
C MET A 436 12.26 27.77 -2.51
N ARG A 437 13.43 27.45 -3.09
CA ARG A 437 13.74 27.66 -4.50
C ARG A 437 12.88 26.80 -5.42
N LEU A 438 12.61 25.55 -5.04
CA LEU A 438 11.64 24.70 -5.74
C LEU A 438 10.26 25.37 -5.79
N THR A 439 9.80 25.86 -4.64
CA THR A 439 8.46 26.45 -4.45
C THR A 439 8.31 27.77 -5.21
N ARG A 440 9.36 28.58 -5.27
CA ARG A 440 9.40 29.85 -6.01
C ARG A 440 9.58 29.69 -7.52
N ASN A 441 9.59 28.46 -8.02
CA ASN A 441 9.88 28.13 -9.41
C ASN A 441 11.26 28.64 -9.88
N GLU A 442 12.23 28.75 -8.97
CA GLU A 442 13.59 29.18 -9.30
C GLU A 442 14.35 28.07 -10.04
N ARG A 443 15.23 28.45 -10.96
CA ARG A 443 16.06 27.49 -11.70
C ARG A 443 17.06 26.83 -10.76
N ILE A 444 16.97 25.51 -10.64
CA ILE A 444 17.88 24.69 -9.83
C ILE A 444 18.74 23.89 -10.79
N SER A 445 20.05 24.13 -10.75
CA SER A 445 21.00 23.44 -11.63
C SER A 445 22.11 22.81 -10.81
N PHE A 446 22.49 21.59 -11.18
CA PHE A 446 23.62 20.88 -10.63
C PHE A 446 24.77 20.88 -11.64
N SER A 447 25.97 21.17 -11.18
CA SER A 447 27.22 21.02 -11.94
C SER A 447 28.07 19.88 -11.37
N ILE A 448 28.01 18.69 -11.97
CA ILE A 448 28.73 17.50 -11.46
C ILE A 448 29.52 16.80 -12.57
N PRO A 449 30.60 16.05 -12.23
CA PRO A 449 31.24 15.15 -13.18
C PRO A 449 30.26 14.09 -13.69
N LEU A 450 30.37 13.71 -14.96
CA LEU A 450 29.48 12.72 -15.58
C LEU A 450 29.52 11.36 -14.86
N LEU A 451 30.70 10.87 -14.48
CA LEU A 451 30.83 9.60 -13.76
C LEU A 451 30.19 9.68 -12.36
N GLN A 452 30.29 10.83 -11.71
CA GLN A 452 29.62 11.08 -10.43
C GLN A 452 28.09 11.05 -10.57
N LEU A 453 27.51 11.55 -11.68
CA LEU A 453 26.06 11.44 -11.93
C LEU A 453 25.64 9.98 -12.02
N HIS A 454 26.29 9.20 -12.88
CA HIS A 454 25.96 7.79 -13.10
C HIS A 454 26.10 6.98 -11.80
N TYR A 455 27.16 7.26 -11.04
CA TYR A 455 27.36 6.65 -9.73
C TYR A 455 26.23 7.01 -8.75
N SER A 456 25.90 8.30 -8.64
CA SER A 456 24.81 8.78 -7.78
C SER A 456 23.44 8.20 -8.17
N TYR A 457 23.18 8.06 -9.47
CA TYR A 457 21.97 7.41 -9.97
C TYR A 457 21.94 5.92 -9.61
N ALA A 458 23.01 5.17 -9.91
CA ALA A 458 23.09 3.74 -9.62
C ALA A 458 22.90 3.45 -8.11
N VAL A 459 23.55 4.24 -7.27
CA VAL A 459 23.38 4.21 -5.81
C VAL A 459 21.93 4.44 -5.41
N ALA A 460 21.28 5.46 -5.97
CA ALA A 460 19.89 5.78 -5.65
C ALA A 460 18.95 4.66 -6.12
N VAL A 461 19.14 4.11 -7.33
CA VAL A 461 18.37 2.97 -7.83
C VAL A 461 18.50 1.78 -6.89
N ASP A 462 19.71 1.43 -6.46
CA ASP A 462 19.94 0.28 -5.59
C ASP A 462 19.23 0.41 -4.24
N ASP A 463 19.44 1.52 -3.53
CA ASP A 463 18.86 1.71 -2.19
C ASP A 463 17.34 1.91 -2.23
N LEU A 464 16.83 2.70 -3.18
CA LEU A 464 15.40 3.03 -3.26
C LEU A 464 14.59 1.85 -3.79
N THR A 465 15.14 1.05 -4.71
CA THR A 465 14.48 -0.17 -5.18
C THR A 465 14.22 -1.13 -4.03
N GLU A 466 15.19 -1.32 -3.14
CA GLU A 466 15.02 -2.18 -1.97
C GLU A 466 13.90 -1.67 -1.05
N LYS A 467 13.89 -0.37 -0.76
CA LYS A 467 12.91 0.25 0.14
C LYS A 467 11.50 0.22 -0.44
N VAL A 468 11.33 0.64 -1.69
CA VAL A 468 10.02 0.66 -2.37
C VAL A 468 9.49 -0.75 -2.57
N ALA A 469 10.33 -1.69 -3.03
CA ALA A 469 9.92 -3.08 -3.22
C ALA A 469 9.46 -3.71 -1.90
N PHE A 470 10.14 -3.41 -0.79
CA PHE A 470 9.75 -3.93 0.52
C PHE A 470 8.42 -3.33 1.00
N GLU A 471 8.22 -2.01 0.88
CA GLU A 471 6.93 -1.39 1.24
C GLU A 471 5.78 -1.95 0.40
N GLN A 472 5.94 -2.01 -0.92
CA GLN A 472 4.92 -2.56 -1.82
C GLN A 472 4.62 -4.04 -1.56
N ALA A 473 5.63 -4.84 -1.21
CA ALA A 473 5.45 -6.23 -0.82
C ALA A 473 4.67 -6.36 0.51
N ASN A 474 4.95 -5.49 1.48
CA ASN A 474 4.15 -5.41 2.71
C ASN A 474 2.71 -4.99 2.41
N GLU A 475 2.49 -3.98 1.58
CA GLU A 475 1.13 -3.58 1.20
C GLU A 475 0.35 -4.72 0.56
N TYR A 476 0.99 -5.42 -0.38
CA TYR A 476 0.42 -6.58 -1.05
C TYR A 476 0.00 -7.66 -0.04
N ALA A 477 0.91 -8.06 0.84
CA ALA A 477 0.68 -9.14 1.79
C ALA A 477 -0.38 -8.77 2.84
N ASN A 478 -0.35 -7.54 3.36
CA ASN A 478 -1.35 -7.04 4.30
C ASN A 478 -2.75 -6.95 3.67
N ARG A 479 -2.84 -6.63 2.38
CA ARG A 479 -4.10 -6.65 1.63
C ARG A 479 -4.63 -8.08 1.48
N ALA A 480 -3.78 -9.02 1.07
CA ALA A 480 -4.13 -10.44 0.98
C ALA A 480 -4.62 -11.01 2.33
N ALA A 481 -3.92 -10.67 3.42
CA ALA A 481 -4.31 -11.07 4.77
C ALA A 481 -5.65 -10.46 5.22
N SER A 482 -5.90 -9.18 4.90
CA SER A 482 -7.19 -8.54 5.21
C SER A 482 -8.35 -9.23 4.48
N ILE A 483 -8.17 -9.57 3.20
CA ILE A 483 -9.15 -10.33 2.40
C ILE A 483 -9.40 -11.71 3.01
N LEU A 484 -8.35 -12.46 3.32
CA LEU A 484 -8.44 -13.77 3.95
C LEU A 484 -9.22 -13.71 5.27
N VAL A 485 -8.91 -12.74 6.13
CA VAL A 485 -9.54 -12.61 7.44
C VAL A 485 -11.02 -12.24 7.32
N ASP A 486 -11.39 -11.37 6.38
CA ASP A 486 -12.80 -11.04 6.13
C ASP A 486 -13.57 -12.29 5.66
N ILE A 487 -13.00 -13.05 4.71
CA ILE A 487 -13.57 -14.32 4.24
C ILE A 487 -13.81 -15.28 5.41
N LEU A 488 -12.76 -15.55 6.20
CA LEU A 488 -12.85 -16.46 7.34
C LEU A 488 -13.93 -16.00 8.31
N THR A 489 -14.03 -14.68 8.55
CA THR A 489 -14.98 -14.13 9.50
C THR A 489 -16.43 -14.17 9.00
N ARG A 490 -16.68 -13.82 7.73
CA ARG A 490 -18.01 -13.93 7.10
C ARG A 490 -18.52 -15.37 7.13
N ARG A 491 -17.64 -16.32 6.85
CA ARG A 491 -17.97 -17.76 6.83
C ARG A 491 -18.34 -18.34 8.17
N VAL A 492 -17.87 -17.74 9.26
CA VAL A 492 -18.22 -18.16 10.61
C VAL A 492 -19.50 -17.53 11.09
N THR A 493 -19.69 -16.25 10.80
CA THR A 493 -20.85 -15.51 11.27
C THR A 493 -22.12 -15.79 10.48
N SER A 494 -22.02 -16.27 9.24
CA SER A 494 -23.17 -16.63 8.39
C SER A 494 -23.84 -17.98 8.72
N SER A 495 -23.51 -18.61 9.86
CA SER A 495 -24.03 -19.93 10.22
C SER A 495 -25.57 -19.98 10.24
N PRO A 496 -26.20 -20.99 9.59
CA PRO A 496 -27.63 -21.01 9.27
C PRO A 496 -28.60 -21.12 10.46
N ARG A 497 -28.13 -21.12 11.70
CA ARG A 497 -28.99 -21.20 12.90
C ARG A 497 -29.94 -20.01 13.03
N THR A 498 -29.62 -18.85 12.46
CA THR A 498 -30.48 -17.66 12.48
C THR A 498 -31.61 -17.69 11.44
N ARG A 499 -31.53 -18.53 10.40
CA ARG A 499 -32.59 -18.61 9.36
C ARG A 499 -33.82 -19.40 9.80
N ARG A 500 -33.71 -20.31 10.77
CA ARG A 500 -34.85 -21.15 11.20
C ARG A 500 -35.82 -20.46 12.17
N LEU A 501 -35.56 -19.23 12.60
CA LEU A 501 -36.44 -18.50 13.52
C LEU A 501 -37.32 -17.45 12.83
N HIS A 502 -37.14 -17.20 11.53
CA HIS A 502 -37.93 -16.20 10.80
C HIS A 502 -38.81 -16.77 9.68
N ASP A 503 -38.63 -18.04 9.31
CA ASP A 503 -39.43 -18.72 8.28
C ASP A 503 -40.34 -19.82 8.87
N ASP A 504 -40.92 -19.61 10.06
CA ASP A 504 -42.16 -20.30 10.45
C ASP A 504 -43.34 -19.47 9.93
N PRO A 505 -43.89 -19.76 8.73
CA PRO A 505 -45.19 -19.23 8.38
C PRO A 505 -46.17 -19.80 9.39
N ALA A 506 -46.74 -18.91 10.20
CA ALA A 506 -47.78 -19.22 11.14
C ALA A 506 -48.80 -20.18 10.52
N ASP A 507 -49.10 -21.23 11.29
CA ASP A 507 -50.32 -22.02 11.23
C ASP A 507 -51.51 -21.15 10.83
N GLU A 508 -51.84 -21.18 9.55
CA GLU A 508 -53.02 -20.55 8.98
C GLU A 508 -54.21 -21.51 9.00
N HIS A 509 -54.37 -22.37 10.02
CA HIS A 509 -55.57 -23.21 10.18
C HIS A 509 -56.01 -23.31 11.65
N GLY A 510 -56.94 -22.42 12.03
CA GLY A 510 -57.52 -22.44 13.38
C GLY A 510 -58.79 -21.61 13.58
N THR A 511 -59.67 -21.49 12.57
CA THR A 511 -61.01 -20.92 12.77
C THR A 511 -61.94 -21.86 13.57
N ARG A 512 -62.72 -21.23 14.47
CA ARG A 512 -64.08 -21.59 14.97
C ARG A 512 -64.23 -22.68 16.05
N ASN A 513 -64.61 -22.25 17.27
CA ASN A 513 -66.02 -22.39 17.70
C ASN A 513 -66.39 -21.60 18.98
N LYS A 514 -67.40 -20.73 18.81
CA LYS A 514 -68.58 -20.47 19.67
C LYS A 514 -68.45 -20.62 21.20
N ARG A 515 -68.72 -19.51 21.92
CA ARG A 515 -69.86 -19.44 22.86
C ARG A 515 -70.26 -17.99 23.17
N LEU A 516 -71.41 -17.62 22.61
CA LEU A 516 -72.33 -16.59 23.10
C LEU A 516 -72.86 -16.98 24.49
N ARG A 517 -72.93 -16.03 25.42
CA ARG A 517 -73.96 -15.88 26.47
C ARG A 517 -73.87 -14.44 27.00
N SER A 518 -74.83 -13.61 26.62
CA SER A 518 -75.98 -13.17 27.44
C SER A 518 -75.55 -12.13 28.50
N GLU A 519 -75.80 -10.85 28.24
CA GLU A 519 -76.88 -10.09 28.88
C GLU A 519 -76.68 -9.90 30.39
N HIS A 520 -76.35 -8.66 30.81
CA HIS A 520 -77.28 -7.85 31.60
C HIS A 520 -76.81 -6.37 31.73
N PRO A 521 -77.75 -5.41 31.82
CA PRO A 521 -77.49 -3.96 31.90
C PRO A 521 -77.59 -3.39 33.33
N ASN A 522 -77.32 -2.08 33.44
CA ASN A 522 -77.65 -1.14 34.51
C ASN A 522 -76.83 -1.23 35.82
N HIS A 523 -75.97 -0.24 36.08
CA HIS A 523 -76.34 1.02 36.71
C HIS A 523 -75.26 2.09 36.55
#